data_AF-G9K7L3-F1
#
_entry.id   AF-G9K7L3-F1
#
_cell.length_a   1.000
_cell.length_b   1.000
_cell.length_c   1.000
_cell.angle_alpha   90.00
_cell.angle_beta   90.00
_cell.angle_gamma   90.00
#
_symmetry.space_group_name_H-M   'P 1'
#
loop_
_entity.id
_entity.type
_entity.pdbx_description
1 polymer ?
#
loop_
_entity_poly.entity_id
_entity_poly.type
_entity_poly.pdbx_seq_one_letter_code
_entity_poly.pdbx_strand_id
1 'polypeptide(L)'
;MRAHVNSRWFIFYRKVERLLQVLMPSTFIPLYTMVTFSRIRYHEAKLRWHWQKKVINKGLFFFGTLIAMGSTYLFLCSMSLRPLHYFRRPWEWLTSFQKTGRVSLQTPWS
;
A
#
# COMPACT_ATOMS: atom_id res chain seq x y z
N MET A 1 9.45 -1.47 -31.03
CA MET A 1 8.90 -2.77 -30.56
C MET A 1 9.78 -3.51 -29.55
N ARG A 2 11.13 -3.56 -29.67
CA ARG A 2 11.98 -4.40 -28.79
C ARG A 2 12.33 -3.83 -27.40
N ALA A 3 12.34 -2.50 -27.22
CA ALA A 3 12.83 -1.89 -25.97
C ALA A 3 11.97 -2.18 -24.72
N HIS A 4 10.67 -2.44 -24.89
CA HIS A 4 9.75 -2.59 -23.75
C HIS A 4 9.34 -4.02 -23.43
N VAL A 5 9.68 -5.00 -24.27
CA VAL A 5 9.21 -6.39 -24.10
C VAL A 5 9.86 -7.06 -22.89
N ASN A 6 11.09 -6.67 -22.55
CA ASN A 6 11.80 -7.15 -21.36
C ASN A 6 11.67 -6.20 -20.14
N SER A 7 10.84 -5.16 -20.24
CA SER A 7 10.62 -4.27 -19.09
C SER A 7 9.86 -5.03 -18.01
N ARG A 8 10.30 -4.88 -16.75
CA ARG A 8 9.58 -5.43 -15.58
C ARG A 8 8.13 -4.96 -15.54
N TRP A 9 7.88 -3.73 -15.98
CA TRP A 9 6.54 -3.16 -16.10
C TRP A 9 5.69 -3.90 -17.14
N PHE A 10 6.27 -4.27 -18.28
CA PHE A 10 5.57 -5.02 -19.32
C PHE A 10 5.20 -6.43 -18.85
N ILE A 11 6.12 -7.12 -18.17
CA ILE A 11 5.86 -8.44 -17.59
C ILE A 11 4.78 -8.36 -16.50
N PHE A 12 4.84 -7.35 -15.63
CA PHE A 12 3.82 -7.10 -14.61
C PHE A 12 2.44 -6.85 -15.24
N TYR A 13 2.36 -5.93 -16.21
CA TYR A 13 1.12 -5.64 -16.93
C TYR A 13 0.55 -6.90 -17.59
N ARG A 14 1.40 -7.74 -18.20
CA ARG A 14 0.99 -9.00 -18.81
C ARG A 14 0.44 -10.02 -17.80
N LYS A 15 0.98 -10.05 -16.58
CA LYS A 15 0.43 -10.88 -15.49
C LYS A 15 -0.93 -10.37 -15.03
N VAL A 16 -1.09 -9.05 -14.89
CA VAL A 16 -2.38 -8.43 -14.56
C VAL A 16 -3.42 -8.71 -15.63
N GLU A 17 -3.09 -8.55 -16.91
CA GLU A 17 -3.98 -8.93 -18.04
C GLU A 17 -4.42 -10.40 -17.95
N ARG A 18 -3.48 -11.31 -17.67
CA ARG A 18 -3.80 -12.74 -17.53
C ARG A 18 -4.71 -13.01 -16.33
N LEU A 19 -4.48 -12.34 -15.20
CA LEU A 19 -5.33 -12.46 -14.02
C LEU A 19 -6.74 -11.94 -14.30
N LEU A 20 -6.86 -10.78 -14.95
CA LEU A 20 -8.16 -10.22 -15.37
C LEU A 20 -8.90 -11.11 -16.36
N GLN A 21 -8.18 -11.73 -17.31
CA GLN A 21 -8.76 -12.69 -18.25
C GLN A 21 -9.28 -13.95 -17.55
N VAL A 22 -8.62 -14.42 -16.49
CA VAL A 22 -9.09 -15.56 -15.70
C VAL A 22 -10.30 -15.16 -14.85
N LEU A 23 -10.28 -13.97 -14.25
CA LEU A 23 -11.36 -13.49 -13.39
C LEU A 23 -12.62 -13.14 -14.20
N MET A 24 -12.45 -12.50 -15.36
CA MET A 24 -13.55 -12.02 -16.18
C MET A 24 -13.26 -12.25 -17.68
N PRO A 25 -13.41 -13.50 -18.16
CA PRO A 25 -12.99 -13.88 -19.51
C PRO A 25 -13.79 -13.23 -20.64
N SER A 26 -15.01 -12.77 -20.36
CA SER A 26 -15.90 -12.16 -21.35
C SER A 26 -15.64 -10.68 -21.61
N THR A 27 -14.96 -9.97 -20.71
CA THR A 27 -14.75 -8.51 -20.79
C THR A 27 -13.31 -8.12 -21.09
N PHE A 28 -12.34 -8.88 -20.61
CA PHE A 28 -10.91 -8.58 -20.75
C PHE A 28 -10.19 -9.49 -21.75
N ILE A 29 -10.62 -9.43 -23.01
CA ILE A 29 -10.00 -10.20 -24.10
C ILE A 29 -8.71 -9.49 -24.55
N PRO A 30 -7.56 -10.18 -24.70
CA PRO A 30 -6.35 -9.56 -25.20
C PRO A 30 -6.50 -9.17 -26.68
N LEU A 31 -5.83 -8.09 -27.08
CA LEU A 31 -5.89 -7.55 -28.45
C LEU A 31 -5.59 -8.60 -29.52
N TYR A 32 -4.62 -9.48 -29.25
CA TYR A 32 -4.29 -10.60 -30.14
C TYR A 32 -5.52 -11.46 -30.44
N THR A 33 -6.20 -11.95 -29.40
CA THR A 33 -7.38 -12.81 -29.54
C THR A 33 -8.54 -12.10 -30.23
N MET A 34 -8.75 -10.80 -29.96
CA MET A 34 -9.78 -10.01 -30.64
C MET A 34 -9.56 -9.91 -32.15
N VAL A 35 -8.30 -9.80 -32.59
CA VAL A 35 -7.96 -9.62 -34.01
C VAL A 35 -7.87 -10.96 -34.74
N THR A 36 -7.37 -12.01 -34.10
CA THR A 36 -7.11 -13.30 -34.77
C THR A 36 -8.30 -14.26 -34.77
N PHE A 37 -9.09 -14.29 -33.69
CA PHE A 37 -10.15 -15.29 -33.52
C PHE A 37 -11.57 -14.70 -33.61
N SER A 38 -11.69 -13.39 -33.82
CA SER A 38 -12.97 -12.72 -33.95
C SER A 38 -13.07 -11.95 -35.26
N ARG A 39 -14.30 -11.77 -35.76
CA ARG A 39 -14.58 -11.02 -36.99
C ARG A 39 -14.84 -9.52 -36.72
N ILE A 40 -14.29 -9.00 -35.62
CA ILE A 40 -14.45 -7.59 -35.21
C ILE A 40 -13.55 -6.70 -36.09
N ARG A 41 -14.05 -5.53 -36.49
CA ARG A 41 -13.24 -4.56 -37.25
C ARG A 41 -12.10 -4.01 -36.40
N TYR A 42 -10.95 -3.78 -37.02
CA TYR A 42 -9.74 -3.34 -36.33
C TYR A 42 -9.92 -2.06 -35.49
N HIS A 43 -10.69 -1.09 -36.00
CA HIS A 43 -10.93 0.17 -35.28
C HIS A 43 -11.69 -0.07 -33.97
N GLU A 44 -12.65 -0.98 -33.95
CA GLU A 44 -13.41 -1.34 -32.75
C GLU A 44 -12.52 -2.11 -31.75
N ALA A 45 -11.71 -3.06 -32.24
CA ALA A 45 -10.79 -3.81 -31.40
C ALA A 45 -9.78 -2.87 -30.70
N LYS A 46 -9.24 -1.89 -31.43
CA LYS A 46 -8.33 -0.88 -30.88
C LYS A 46 -9.03 0.02 -29.85
N LEU A 47 -10.28 0.40 -30.09
CA LEU A 47 -11.06 1.23 -29.17
C LEU A 47 -11.35 0.49 -27.85
N ARG A 48 -11.75 -0.79 -27.93
CA ARG A 48 -11.93 -1.67 -26.76
C ARG A 48 -10.63 -1.83 -25.97
N TRP A 49 -9.52 -2.04 -26.66
CA TRP A 49 -8.20 -2.14 -26.04
C TRP A 49 -7.79 -0.87 -25.30
N HIS A 50 -8.04 0.32 -25.89
CA HIS A 50 -7.80 1.59 -25.20
C HIS A 50 -8.68 1.78 -23.96
N TRP A 51 -9.95 1.37 -24.03
CA TRP A 51 -10.82 1.39 -22.87
C TRP A 51 -10.32 0.45 -21.76
N GLN A 52 -9.93 -0.78 -22.11
CA GLN A 52 -9.35 -1.74 -21.15
C GLN A 52 -8.08 -1.18 -20.48
N LYS A 53 -7.18 -0.57 -21.26
CA LYS A 53 -5.99 0.13 -20.71
C LYS A 53 -6.37 1.21 -19.71
N LYS A 54 -7.38 2.01 -20.01
CA LYS A 54 -7.87 3.09 -19.13
C LYS A 54 -8.44 2.53 -17.83
N VAL A 55 -9.21 1.44 -17.90
CA VAL A 55 -9.78 0.77 -16.73
C VAL A 55 -8.69 0.17 -15.85
N ILE A 56 -7.70 -0.51 -16.44
CA ILE A 56 -6.58 -1.09 -15.69
C ILE A 56 -5.79 -0.01 -14.96
N ASN A 57 -5.45 1.10 -15.62
CA ASN A 57 -4.71 2.20 -14.98
C ASN A 57 -5.50 2.85 -13.84
N LYS A 58 -6.81 3.09 -14.04
CA LYS A 58 -7.68 3.62 -12.99
C LYS A 58 -7.84 2.65 -11.82
N GLY A 59 -7.99 1.36 -12.10
CA GLY A 59 -8.09 0.32 -11.09
C GLY A 59 -6.80 0.24 -10.26
N LEU A 60 -5.63 0.21 -10.91
CA LEU A 60 -4.33 0.23 -10.24
C LEU A 60 -4.17 1.45 -9.34
N PHE A 61 -4.60 2.64 -9.80
CA PHE A 61 -4.56 3.85 -8.99
C PHE A 61 -5.45 3.72 -7.75
N PHE A 62 -6.70 3.25 -7.91
CA PHE A 62 -7.65 3.10 -6.81
C PHE A 62 -7.18 2.08 -5.76
N PHE A 63 -6.70 0.92 -6.20
CA PHE A 63 -6.11 -0.06 -5.28
C PHE A 63 -4.85 0.49 -4.61
N GLY A 64 -4.00 1.21 -5.35
CA GLY A 64 -2.82 1.87 -4.80
C GLY A 64 -3.16 2.88 -3.69
N THR A 65 -4.15 3.75 -3.92
CA THR A 65 -4.59 4.72 -2.91
C THR A 65 -5.22 4.05 -1.70
N LEU A 66 -6.03 3.01 -1.92
CA LEU A 66 -6.69 2.28 -0.83
C LEU A 66 -5.66 1.56 0.05
N ILE A 67 -4.66 0.91 -0.55
CA ILE A 67 -3.57 0.25 0.17
C ILE A 67 -2.73 1.29 0.92
N ALA A 68 -2.42 2.43 0.32
CA ALA A 68 -1.66 3.49 0.97
C ALA A 68 -2.41 4.06 2.19
N MET A 69 -3.70 4.37 2.03
CA MET A 69 -4.56 4.83 3.13
C MET A 69 -4.69 3.77 4.23
N GLY A 70 -4.99 2.51 3.86
CA GLY A 70 -5.10 1.40 4.79
C GLY A 70 -3.82 1.14 5.56
N SER A 71 -2.67 1.17 4.88
CA SER A 71 -1.35 1.01 5.50
C SER A 71 -1.05 2.17 6.46
N THR A 72 -1.36 3.40 6.07
CA THR A 72 -1.17 4.59 6.91
C THR A 72 -2.05 4.54 8.15
N TYR A 73 -3.33 4.17 7.98
CA TYR A 73 -4.27 4.00 9.08
C TYR A 73 -3.84 2.90 10.05
N LEU A 74 -3.48 1.72 9.54
CA LEU A 74 -2.96 0.62 10.36
C LEU A 74 -1.65 1.00 11.06
N PHE A 75 -0.76 1.71 10.38
CA PHE A 75 0.50 2.19 10.95
C PHE A 75 0.24 3.15 12.13
N LEU A 76 -0.64 4.14 11.96
CA LEU A 76 -1.04 5.07 13.02
C LEU A 76 -1.72 4.34 14.19
N CYS A 77 -2.67 3.44 13.92
CA CYS A 77 -3.30 2.62 14.96
C CYS A 77 -2.29 1.73 15.70
N SER A 78 -1.34 1.11 14.98
CA SER A 78 -0.30 0.27 15.57
C SER A 78 0.68 1.06 16.45
N MET A 79 0.98 2.31 16.07
CA MET A 79 1.84 3.22 16.82
C MET A 79 1.13 3.81 18.05
N SER A 80 -0.19 4.02 17.96
CA SER A 80 -1.04 4.52 19.05
C SER A 80 -1.32 3.48 20.15
N LEU A 81 -1.25 2.17 19.84
CA LEU A 81 -1.39 1.11 20.85
C LEU A 81 -0.14 0.90 21.73
N ARG A 82 1.02 1.47 21.38
CA ARG A 82 2.30 1.29 22.12
C ARG A 82 2.91 2.51 22.86
N PRO A 83 2.46 3.78 22.80
CA PRO A 83 3.29 4.89 23.25
C PRO A 83 3.19 5.16 24.76
N LEU A 84 2.22 4.61 25.49
CA LEU A 84 2.00 5.04 26.87
C LEU A 84 2.90 4.36 27.91
N HIS A 85 3.55 3.23 27.58
CA HIS A 85 4.32 2.46 28.56
C HIS A 85 5.85 2.65 28.48
N TYR A 86 6.38 3.29 27.43
CA TYR A 86 7.81 3.59 27.33
C TYR A 86 8.16 4.93 27.99
N PHE A 87 7.27 5.93 27.90
CA PHE A 87 7.54 7.29 28.41
C PHE A 87 7.27 7.47 29.91
N ARG A 88 6.69 6.49 30.61
CA ARG A 88 6.39 6.60 32.05
C ARG A 88 7.55 6.21 32.98
N ARG A 89 8.55 5.47 32.49
CA ARG A 89 9.70 5.03 33.32
C ARG A 89 10.70 6.13 33.73
N PRO A 90 11.00 7.17 32.93
CA PRO A 90 12.01 8.16 33.32
C PRO A 90 11.59 9.03 34.52
N TRP A 91 10.28 9.25 34.70
CA TRP A 91 9.76 10.19 35.70
C TRP A 91 9.77 9.62 37.13
N GLU A 92 9.60 8.29 37.26
CA GLU A 92 9.72 7.56 38.54
C GLU A 92 11.13 7.70 39.16
N TRP A 93 12.17 7.77 38.33
CA TRP A 93 13.55 7.96 38.79
C TRP A 93 13.78 9.39 39.32
N LEU A 94 13.17 10.39 38.66
CA LEU A 94 13.28 11.79 39.06
C LEU A 94 12.60 12.08 40.41
N THR A 95 11.45 11.46 40.67
CA THR A 95 10.76 11.63 41.96
C THR A 95 11.52 10.97 43.12
N SER A 96 12.28 9.90 42.85
CA SER A 96 13.17 9.28 43.84
C SER A 96 14.29 10.22 44.28
N PHE A 97 14.93 10.97 43.37
CA PHE A 97 16.01 11.90 43.75
C PHE A 97 15.53 13.05 44.64
N GLN A 98 14.35 13.59 44.36
CA GLN A 98 13.80 14.68 45.19
C GLN A 98 13.49 14.20 46.61
N LYS A 99 13.07 12.93 46.79
CA LYS A 99 12.86 12.36 48.12
C LYS A 99 14.18 12.17 48.88
N THR A 100 15.24 11.70 48.23
CA THR A 100 16.55 11.53 48.87
C THR A 100 17.15 12.87 49.32
N GLY A 101 16.99 13.93 48.53
CA GLY A 101 17.48 15.27 48.90
C GLY A 101 16.79 15.86 50.13
N ARG A 102 15.47 15.67 50.29
CA ARG A 102 14.72 16.21 51.44
C ARG A 102 14.96 15.45 52.75
N VAL A 103 15.27 14.15 52.70
CA VAL A 103 15.54 13.35 53.92
C VAL A 103 16.87 13.74 54.56
N SER A 104 17.85 14.23 53.79
CA SER A 104 19.15 14.66 54.32
C SER A 104 19.14 15.97 55.15
N LEU A 105 18.05 16.75 55.08
CA LEU A 105 17.92 18.04 55.78
C LEU A 105 17.24 17.93 57.16
N GLN A 106 16.76 16.74 57.55
CA GLN A 106 16.25 16.45 58.89
C GLN A 106 17.24 15.56 59.66
N THR A 107 18.46 16.07 59.90
CA THR A 107 19.26 15.57 61.03
C THR A 107 18.82 16.32 62.29
N PRO A 108 18.27 15.65 63.32
CA PRO A 108 18.05 16.26 64.62
C PRO A 108 19.40 16.35 65.32
N TRP A 109 20.02 17.52 65.29
CA TRP A 109 21.14 17.81 66.18
C TRP A 109 20.58 18.40 67.48
N SER A 110 20.93 17.72 68.58
CA SER A 110 20.94 18.12 70.00
C SER A 110 20.33 19.46 70.39
#